data_AF-A0A424S055-F1
#
_entry.id   AF-A0A424S055-F1
#
_cell.length_a   1.000
_cell.length_b   1.000
_cell.length_c   1.000
_cell.angle_alpha   90.00
_cell.angle_beta   90.00
_cell.angle_gamma   90.00
#
_symmetry.space_group_name_H-M   'P 1'
#
loop_
_entity.id
_entity.type
_entity.pdbx_description
1 polymer ?
#
loop_
_entity_poly.entity_id
_entity_poly.type
_entity_poly.pdbx_seq_one_letter_code
_entity_poly.pdbx_strand_id
1 'polypeptide(L)'
;LAEAVNLVGLLAVEFFIATDGRLLFNEMAPRPHNSFHWTIEGCATSQFTQLARVLAGMGFGATTSYGRWQMENLLGQDMGRVPSLLAQDGAHLHLYGKPTARTDRKMGHVTSRLVD
;
A
#
# COMPACT_ATOMS: atom_id res chain seq x y z
N LEU A 1 -16.73 5.85 -11.73
CA LEU A 1 -15.63 5.11 -12.38
C LEU A 1 -15.80 3.60 -12.26
N ALA A 2 -15.86 3.04 -11.04
CA ALA A 2 -15.99 1.59 -10.84
C ALA A 2 -17.17 0.96 -11.61
N GLU A 3 -18.35 1.58 -11.56
CA GLU A 3 -19.51 1.16 -12.37
C GLU A 3 -19.25 1.26 -13.87
N ALA A 4 -18.70 2.39 -14.33
CA ALA A 4 -18.44 2.65 -15.75
C ALA A 4 -17.44 1.66 -16.38
N VAL A 5 -16.54 1.08 -15.58
CA VAL A 5 -15.59 0.06 -16.04
C VAL A 5 -16.01 -1.37 -15.67
N ASN A 6 -17.22 -1.55 -15.11
CA ASN A 6 -17.72 -2.83 -14.60
C ASN A 6 -16.70 -3.54 -13.69
N LEU A 7 -16.14 -2.80 -12.73
CA LEU A 7 -15.07 -3.28 -11.87
C LEU A 7 -15.53 -4.45 -11.00
N VAL A 8 -14.76 -5.54 -11.04
CA VAL A 8 -14.80 -6.62 -10.05
C VAL A 8 -13.45 -6.67 -9.35
N GLY A 9 -13.45 -6.45 -8.03
CA GLY A 9 -12.22 -6.44 -7.22
C GLY A 9 -11.79 -5.02 -6.83
N LEU A 10 -10.56 -4.65 -7.16
CA LEU A 10 -9.94 -3.38 -6.74
C LEU A 10 -9.41 -2.57 -7.91
N LEU A 11 -9.47 -1.25 -7.75
CA LEU A 11 -8.91 -0.29 -8.68
C LEU A 11 -8.19 0.80 -7.88
N ALA A 12 -6.88 0.90 -8.03
CA ALA A 12 -6.14 2.08 -7.62
C ALA A 12 -6.17 3.11 -8.76
N VAL A 13 -6.34 4.37 -8.40
CA VAL A 13 -6.38 5.49 -9.34
C VAL A 13 -5.43 6.55 -8.83
N GLU A 14 -4.48 6.93 -9.65
CA GLU A 14 -3.53 7.99 -9.34
C GLU A 14 -3.94 9.29 -9.99
N PHE A 15 -3.74 10.38 -9.26
CA PHE A 15 -4.03 11.73 -9.72
C PHE A 15 -2.83 12.64 -9.46
N PHE A 16 -2.64 13.61 -10.34
CA PHE A 16 -1.88 14.81 -10.03
C PHE A 16 -2.81 15.89 -9.49
N ILE A 17 -2.30 16.73 -8.59
CA ILE A 17 -2.95 17.99 -8.20
C ILE A 17 -2.18 19.10 -8.93
N ALA A 18 -2.85 19.77 -9.88
CA ALA A 18 -2.29 20.92 -10.58
C ALA A 18 -2.09 22.10 -9.62
N THR A 19 -1.24 23.05 -9.99
CA THR A 19 -0.96 24.25 -9.17
C THR A 19 -2.19 25.13 -8.93
N ASP A 20 -3.21 25.02 -9.78
CA ASP A 20 -4.51 25.69 -9.64
C ASP A 20 -5.55 24.85 -8.86
N GLY A 21 -5.14 23.72 -8.27
CA GLY A 21 -5.98 22.86 -7.43
C GLY A 21 -6.81 21.83 -8.20
N ARG A 22 -6.73 21.77 -9.53
CA ARG A 22 -7.46 20.74 -10.30
C ARG A 22 -6.84 19.35 -10.10
N LEU A 23 -7.71 18.34 -9.97
CA LEU A 23 -7.30 16.93 -10.05
C LEU A 23 -7.18 16.51 -11.51
N LEU A 24 -6.02 16.01 -11.88
CA LEU A 24 -5.72 15.45 -13.20
C LEU A 24 -5.52 13.96 -13.06
N PHE A 25 -6.31 13.16 -13.77
CA PHE A 25 -6.10 11.71 -13.83
C PHE A 25 -4.70 11.42 -14.39
N ASN A 26 -3.93 10.58 -13.69
CA ASN A 26 -2.64 10.09 -14.16
C ASN A 26 -2.80 8.69 -14.75
N GLU A 27 -3.05 7.71 -13.90
CA GLU A 27 -3.17 6.31 -14.31
C GLU A 27 -4.13 5.52 -13.41
N MET A 28 -4.45 4.29 -13.85
CA MET A 28 -5.23 3.33 -13.08
C MET A 28 -4.56 1.95 -13.06
N ALA A 29 -4.63 1.29 -11.92
CA ALA A 29 -4.15 -0.08 -11.74
C ALA A 29 -5.29 -0.96 -11.20
N PRO A 30 -5.87 -1.88 -12.01
CA PRO A 30 -6.97 -2.76 -11.62
C PRO A 30 -6.48 -3.95 -10.77
N ARG A 31 -5.74 -3.65 -9.71
CA ARG A 31 -5.09 -4.63 -8.82
C ARG A 31 -4.71 -3.95 -7.49
N PRO A 32 -4.30 -4.72 -6.47
CA PRO A 32 -3.61 -4.15 -5.33
C PRO A 32 -2.42 -3.29 -5.77
N HIS A 33 -2.26 -2.16 -5.12
CA HIS A 33 -1.32 -1.12 -5.51
C HIS A 33 -0.37 -0.76 -4.37
N ASN A 34 0.86 -0.42 -4.73
CA ASN A 34 1.95 -0.22 -3.79
C ASN A 34 1.62 0.86 -2.73
N SER A 35 0.96 1.93 -3.17
CA SER A 35 0.58 3.08 -2.35
C SER A 35 -0.36 2.73 -1.18
N PHE A 36 -0.94 1.52 -1.17
CA PHE A 36 -1.90 1.08 -0.15
C PHE A 36 -1.41 -0.11 0.68
N HIS A 37 -0.12 -0.47 0.64
CA HIS A 37 0.38 -1.57 1.49
C HIS A 37 0.21 -1.27 2.98
N TRP A 38 0.27 0.02 3.38
CA TRP A 38 0.02 0.47 4.75
C TRP A 38 -1.34 0.03 5.32
N THR A 39 -2.31 -0.31 4.46
CA THR A 39 -3.63 -0.78 4.88
C THR A 39 -3.59 -2.14 5.58
N ILE A 40 -2.46 -2.87 5.50
CA ILE A 40 -2.26 -4.12 6.25
C ILE A 40 -2.27 -3.82 7.76
N GLU A 41 -1.53 -2.81 8.21
CA GLU A 41 -1.48 -2.40 9.61
C GLU A 41 -2.57 -1.39 9.97
N GLY A 42 -2.89 -0.49 9.04
CA GLY A 42 -3.58 0.75 9.36
C GLY A 42 -5.08 0.78 9.17
N CYS A 43 -5.68 -0.28 8.64
CA CYS A 43 -7.12 -0.33 8.33
C CYS A 43 -7.80 -1.59 8.86
N ALA A 44 -9.12 -1.50 9.02
CA ALA A 44 -9.97 -2.63 9.41
C ALA A 44 -9.93 -3.81 8.43
N THR A 45 -9.67 -3.55 7.15
CA THR A 45 -9.45 -4.58 6.13
C THR A 45 -8.41 -4.07 5.13
N SER A 46 -7.32 -4.81 4.95
CA SER A 46 -6.29 -4.48 3.98
C SER A 46 -6.80 -4.58 2.55
N GLN A 47 -6.15 -3.92 1.59
CA GLN A 47 -6.49 -4.10 0.17
C GLN A 47 -6.41 -5.58 -0.27
N PHE A 48 -5.46 -6.36 0.23
CA PHE A 48 -5.34 -7.77 -0.14
C PHE A 48 -6.51 -8.59 0.38
N THR A 49 -6.88 -8.36 1.64
CA THR A 49 -8.03 -9.01 2.27
C THR A 49 -9.34 -8.58 1.58
N GLN A 50 -9.47 -7.31 1.20
CA GLN A 50 -10.64 -6.84 0.44
C GLN A 50 -10.78 -7.57 -0.89
N LEU A 51 -9.70 -7.68 -1.67
CA LEU A 51 -9.73 -8.41 -2.93
C LEU A 51 -10.12 -9.87 -2.73
N ALA A 52 -9.50 -10.53 -1.75
CA ALA A 52 -9.80 -11.93 -1.45
C ALA A 52 -11.28 -12.14 -1.09
N ARG A 53 -11.85 -11.26 -0.25
CA ARG A 53 -13.27 -11.32 0.13
C ARG A 53 -14.21 -11.14 -1.07
N VAL A 54 -13.90 -10.18 -1.94
CA VAL A 54 -14.70 -9.93 -3.16
C VAL A 54 -14.65 -11.13 -4.09
N LEU A 55 -13.46 -11.68 -4.34
CA LEU A 55 -13.29 -12.84 -5.21
C LEU A 55 -13.92 -14.11 -4.63
N ALA A 56 -13.96 -14.24 -3.30
CA ALA A 56 -14.61 -15.34 -2.60
C ALA A 56 -16.12 -15.14 -2.38
N GLY A 57 -16.73 -14.06 -2.87
CA GLY A 57 -18.17 -13.79 -2.70
C GLY A 57 -18.59 -13.43 -1.26
N MET A 58 -17.64 -13.06 -0.40
CA MET A 58 -17.88 -12.76 1.02
C MET A 58 -18.34 -11.32 1.30
N GLY A 59 -18.50 -10.51 0.25
CA GLY A 59 -18.81 -9.09 0.33
C GLY A 59 -17.65 -8.23 0.86
N PHE A 60 -17.85 -6.91 0.90
CA PHE A 60 -16.81 -5.99 1.36
C PHE A 60 -16.58 -6.09 2.88
N GLY A 61 -15.34 -5.90 3.30
CA GLY A 61 -14.96 -5.61 4.68
C GLY A 61 -14.96 -4.11 4.96
N ALA A 62 -14.88 -3.72 6.24
CA ALA A 62 -14.79 -2.33 6.63
C ALA A 62 -13.44 -1.72 6.21
N THR A 63 -13.45 -0.44 5.79
CA THR A 63 -12.25 0.28 5.33
C THR A 63 -11.77 1.35 6.30
N THR A 64 -12.30 1.36 7.52
CA THR A 64 -11.95 2.34 8.56
C THR A 64 -10.45 2.30 8.84
N SER A 65 -9.79 3.47 8.83
CA SER A 65 -8.40 3.60 9.25
C SER A 65 -8.30 3.85 10.75
N TYR A 66 -7.30 3.26 11.41
CA TYR A 66 -7.07 3.36 12.85
C TYR A 66 -6.06 4.44 13.26
N GLY A 67 -5.70 5.34 12.35
CA GLY A 67 -4.79 6.45 12.62
C GLY A 67 -4.17 7.01 11.36
N ARG A 68 -3.14 7.84 11.54
CA ARG A 68 -2.29 8.32 10.45
C ARG A 68 -1.08 7.40 10.33
N TRP A 69 -0.70 7.07 9.10
CA TRP A 69 0.34 6.07 8.83
C TRP A 69 1.29 6.59 7.76
N GLN A 70 2.56 6.25 7.90
CA GLN A 70 3.57 6.45 6.88
C GLN A 70 4.04 5.07 6.41
N MET A 71 4.18 4.94 5.10
CA MET A 71 4.75 3.75 4.49
C MET A 71 5.88 4.15 3.54
N GLU A 72 7.01 3.50 3.71
CA GLU A 72 8.20 3.69 2.90
C GLU A 72 8.51 2.41 2.13
N ASN A 73 8.81 2.52 0.84
CA ASN A 73 9.37 1.39 0.08
C ASN A 73 10.82 1.17 0.46
N LEU A 74 11.21 -0.09 0.62
CA LEU A 74 12.62 -0.45 0.76
C LEU A 74 13.09 -1.01 -0.58
N LEU A 75 14.03 -0.31 -1.22
CA LEU A 75 14.68 -0.72 -2.45
C LEU A 75 15.94 -1.55 -2.14
N GLY A 76 16.62 -2.08 -3.16
CA GLY A 76 17.81 -2.91 -2.93
C GLY A 76 18.92 -2.18 -2.18
N GLN A 77 19.10 -0.90 -2.45
CA GLN A 77 20.03 -0.03 -1.73
C GLN A 77 19.66 0.19 -0.25
N ASP A 78 18.41 -0.03 0.14
CA ASP A 78 17.93 0.15 1.51
C ASP A 78 18.12 -1.08 2.39
N MET A 79 18.60 -2.21 1.86
CA MET A 79 18.69 -3.46 2.63
C MET A 79 19.63 -3.38 3.84
N GLY A 80 20.60 -2.45 3.82
CA GLY A 80 21.43 -2.17 5.00
C GLY A 80 20.65 -1.55 6.19
N ARG A 81 19.46 -0.97 5.95
CA ARG A 81 18.60 -0.36 6.99
C ARG A 81 17.72 -1.38 7.71
N VAL A 82 17.60 -2.61 7.19
CA VAL A 82 16.70 -3.62 7.74
C VAL A 82 16.94 -3.91 9.23
N PRO A 83 18.19 -4.10 9.71
CA PRO A 83 18.43 -4.37 11.13
C PRO A 83 17.96 -3.24 12.06
N SER A 84 18.16 -1.96 11.67
CA SER A 84 17.71 -0.84 12.49
C SER A 84 16.20 -0.67 12.45
N LEU A 85 15.55 -0.87 11.29
CA LEU A 85 14.09 -0.84 11.17
C LEU A 85 13.42 -1.97 11.97
N LEU A 86 14.02 -3.15 12.04
CA LEU A 86 13.53 -4.26 12.87
C LEU A 86 13.60 -3.95 14.36
N ALA A 87 14.58 -3.15 14.79
CA ALA A 87 14.75 -2.75 16.18
C ALA A 87 13.93 -1.50 16.57
N GLN A 88 13.26 -0.87 15.60
CA GLN A 88 12.50 0.35 15.82
C GLN A 88 11.08 0.02 16.29
N ASP A 89 10.71 0.50 17.47
CA ASP A 89 9.36 0.35 18.01
C ASP A 89 8.31 0.99 17.08
N GLY A 90 7.21 0.27 16.85
CA GLY A 90 6.11 0.71 15.99
C GLY A 90 6.40 0.67 14.49
N ALA A 91 7.56 0.16 14.07
CA ALA A 91 7.85 -0.13 12.67
C ALA A 91 7.39 -1.55 12.30
N HIS A 92 6.58 -1.65 11.26
CA HIS A 92 6.08 -2.90 10.71
C HIS A 92 6.81 -3.20 9.40
N LEU A 93 7.84 -4.05 9.47
CA LEU A 93 8.66 -4.41 8.33
C LEU A 93 8.06 -5.59 7.55
N HIS A 94 7.91 -5.42 6.24
CA HIS A 94 7.52 -6.47 5.30
C HIS A 94 8.61 -6.67 4.26
N LEU A 95 9.28 -7.82 4.27
CA LEU A 95 10.27 -8.23 3.27
C LEU A 95 9.66 -9.23 2.29
N TYR A 96 9.89 -9.03 0.99
CA TYR A 96 9.28 -9.87 -0.06
C TYR A 96 10.04 -11.18 -0.33
N GLY A 97 11.03 -11.54 0.49
CA GLY A 97 11.81 -12.78 0.34
C GLY A 97 12.64 -12.88 -0.95
N LYS A 98 12.93 -11.75 -1.60
CA LYS A 98 13.71 -11.73 -2.85
C LYS A 98 15.19 -12.06 -2.54
N PRO A 99 15.80 -13.04 -3.22
CA PRO A 99 17.14 -13.54 -2.87
C PRO A 99 18.28 -12.58 -3.21
N THR A 100 18.04 -11.56 -4.04
CA THR A 100 19.09 -10.64 -4.51
C THR A 100 18.58 -9.20 -4.48
N ALA A 101 19.26 -8.37 -3.69
CA ALA A 101 19.08 -6.93 -3.67
C ALA A 101 19.77 -6.30 -4.89
N ARG A 102 19.00 -5.53 -5.68
CA ARG A 102 19.49 -4.76 -6.82
C ARG A 102 19.01 -3.33 -6.66
N THR A 103 19.82 -2.36 -7.06
CA THR A 103 19.42 -0.95 -7.08
C THR A 103 18.06 -0.79 -7.76
N ASP A 104 17.18 -0.02 -7.13
CA ASP A 104 15.81 0.29 -7.57
C ASP A 104 14.82 -0.89 -7.62
N ARG A 105 15.26 -2.08 -7.20
CA ARG A 105 14.35 -3.22 -7.00
C ARG A 105 13.65 -3.08 -5.66
N LYS A 106 12.32 -3.02 -5.66
CA LYS A 106 11.51 -3.11 -4.43
C LYS A 106 11.78 -4.43 -3.72
N MET A 107 12.35 -4.38 -2.53
CA MET A 107 12.69 -5.54 -1.69
C MET A 107 11.71 -5.72 -0.54
N GLY A 108 11.06 -4.64 -0.11
CA GLY A 108 10.07 -4.66 0.96
C GLY A 108 9.38 -3.31 1.10
N HIS A 109 8.69 -3.14 2.21
CA HIS A 109 8.23 -1.84 2.70
C HIS A 109 8.25 -1.85 4.24
N VAL A 110 8.27 -0.67 4.84
CA VAL A 110 8.05 -0.49 6.27
C VAL A 110 6.87 0.45 6.45
N THR A 111 5.98 0.10 7.36
CA THR A 111 4.81 0.90 7.74
C THR A 111 4.96 1.30 9.20
N SER A 112 4.73 2.57 9.53
CA SER A 112 4.72 3.05 10.91
C SER A 112 3.55 3.99 11.15
N ARG A 113 2.99 3.95 12.36
CA ARG A 113 1.94 4.88 12.76
C ARG A 113 2.58 6.24 13.05
N LEU A 114 2.02 7.30 12.50
CA LEU A 114 2.39 8.66 12.85
C LEU A 114 1.79 8.98 14.23
N VAL A 115 2.65 9.41 15.15
CA VAL A 115 2.24 9.94 16.44
C VAL A 115 2.08 11.44 16.28
N ASP A 116 0.93 11.95 16.71
CA ASP A 116 0.61 13.38 16.70
C ASP A 116 1.41 14.13 17.78
#